data_AF-A0A955QG28-F1
#
_entry.id   AF-A0A955QG28-F1
#
_cell.length_a   1.000
_cell.length_b   1.000
_cell.length_c   1.000
_cell.angle_alpha   90.00
_cell.angle_beta   90.00
_cell.angle_gamma   90.00
#
_symmetry.space_group_name_H-M   'P 1'
#
loop_
_entity.id
_entity.type
_entity.pdbx_description
1 polymer ?
#
loop_
_entity_poly.entity_id
_entity_poly.type
_entity_poly.pdbx_seq_one_letter_code
_entity_poly.pdbx_strand_id
1 'polypeptide(L)' 'WEWVPGQNVPVQYLPLQPRARAGLIFASYRTSGEHRAFLPPHDDIFLRLGRTGFVVGEDQLPSIQSVR' A
#
# COMPACT_ATOMS: atom_id res chain seq x y z
N TRP A 1 -7.49 0.76 13.54
CA TRP A 1 -7.38 -0.71 13.50
C TRP A 1 -5.91 -1.07 13.74
N GLU A 2 -5.61 -2.27 14.21
CA GLU A 2 -4.23 -2.76 14.39
C GLU A 2 -3.96 -3.85 13.34
N TRP A 3 -2.84 -3.76 12.62
CA TRP A 3 -2.47 -4.73 11.59
C TRP A 3 -1.70 -5.91 12.19
N VAL A 4 -2.10 -7.12 11.81
CA VAL A 4 -1.46 -8.38 12.23
C VAL A 4 -0.61 -8.94 11.08
N PRO A 5 0.59 -9.49 11.33
CA PRO A 5 1.40 -10.12 10.27
C PRO A 5 0.63 -11.21 9.51
N GLY A 6 0.70 -11.17 8.18
CA GLY A 6 0.01 -12.13 7.30
C GLY A 6 -1.47 -11.82 7.03
N GLN A 7 -2.00 -10.73 7.60
CA GLN A 7 -3.37 -10.29 7.34
C GLN A 7 -3.51 -9.79 5.89
N ASN A 8 -4.49 -10.33 5.17
CA ASN A 8 -4.97 -9.72 3.92
C ASN A 8 -6.03 -8.67 4.28
N VAL A 9 -5.78 -7.43 3.88
CA VAL A 9 -6.67 -6.30 4.16
C VAL A 9 -7.54 -6.08 2.93
N PRO A 10 -8.87 -6.06 3.07
CA PRO A 10 -9.74 -5.76 1.93
C PRO A 10 -9.43 -4.36 1.39
N VAL A 11 -9.72 -4.15 0.10
CA VAL A 11 -9.54 -2.87 -0.58
C VAL A 11 -10.22 -1.76 0.22
N GLN A 12 -9.48 -0.68 0.47
CA GLN A 12 -9.96 0.50 1.17
C GLN A 12 -10.15 1.64 0.18
N TYR A 13 -11.35 2.21 0.14
CA TYR A 13 -11.63 3.40 -0.65
C TYR A 13 -11.45 4.65 0.21
N LEU A 14 -10.53 5.52 -0.19
CA LEU A 14 -10.30 6.79 0.49
C LEU A 14 -11.05 7.90 -0.25
N PRO A 15 -11.79 8.78 0.47
CA PRO A 15 -12.46 9.90 -0.17
C PRO A 15 -11.44 10.87 -0.74
N LEU A 16 -11.42 10.98 -2.07
CA LEU A 16 -10.52 11.88 -2.79
C LEU A 16 -11.08 13.31 -2.76
N GLN A 17 -10.29 14.25 -2.23
CA GLN A 17 -10.65 15.67 -2.26
C GLN A 17 -10.40 16.27 -3.66
N PRO A 18 -11.27 17.17 -4.14
CA PRO A 18 -11.03 17.90 -5.38
C PRO A 18 -9.66 18.59 -5.36
N ARG A 19 -8.90 18.45 -6.46
CA ARG A 19 -7.55 19.01 -6.62
C ARG A 19 -6.47 18.44 -5.70
N ALA A 20 -6.68 17.27 -5.09
CA ALA A 20 -5.62 16.55 -4.40
C ALA A 20 -4.38 16.40 -5.30
N ARG A 21 -3.21 16.73 -4.75
CA ARG A 21 -1.92 16.73 -5.45
C ARG A 21 -1.02 15.55 -5.07
N ALA A 22 -1.21 14.98 -3.88
CA ALA A 22 -0.47 13.83 -3.40
C ALA A 22 -1.28 13.08 -2.34
N GLY A 23 -1.09 11.76 -2.28
CA GLY A 23 -1.36 10.95 -1.10
C GLY A 23 -0.07 10.78 -0.29
N LEU A 24 -0.21 10.61 1.02
CA LEU A 24 0.91 10.30 1.92
C LEU A 24 0.58 9.06 2.72
N ILE A 25 1.51 8.10 2.72
CA ILE A 25 1.47 6.95 3.63
C ILE A 25 2.54 7.14 4.69
N PHE A 26 2.19 6.80 5.93
CA PHE A 26 3.11 6.69 7.05
C PHE A 26 2.91 5.34 7.72
N ALA A 27 4.00 4.66 8.07
CA ALA A 27 3.96 3.41 8.82
C ALA A 27 4.81 3.53 10.08
N SER A 28 4.25 3.16 11.23
CA SER A 28 4.92 3.30 12.53
C SER A 28 5.85 2.13 12.84
N TYR A 29 6.79 1.84 11.94
CA TYR A 29 7.82 0.83 12.20
C TYR A 29 8.79 1.32 13.29
N ARG A 30 9.32 0.36 14.07
CA ARG A 30 10.34 0.64 15.10
C ARG A 30 11.78 0.57 14.58
N THR A 31 11.96 0.15 13.33
CA THR A 31 13.26 0.09 12.66
C THR A 31 13.68 1.48 12.17
N SER A 32 14.91 1.62 11.67
CA SER A 32 15.30 2.79 10.88
C SER A 32 14.93 2.57 9.40
N GLY A 33 14.74 3.66 8.66
CA GLY A 33 14.49 3.63 7.21
C GLY A 33 13.38 4.56 6.76
N GLU A 34 13.08 4.53 5.45
CA GLU A 34 11.97 5.27 4.87
C GLU A 34 10.66 4.58 5.23
N HIS A 35 9.92 5.17 6.17
CA HIS A 35 8.57 4.73 6.57
C HIS A 35 7.49 5.71 6.16
N ARG A 36 7.77 6.46 5.10
CA ARG A 36 6.81 7.33 4.43
C ARG A 36 6.96 7.22 2.92
N ALA A 37 5.87 7.38 2.19
CA ALA A 37 5.89 7.42 0.73
C ALA A 37 4.86 8.41 0.20
N PHE A 38 5.21 9.05 -0.91
CA PHE A 38 4.28 9.84 -1.72
C PHE A 38 3.57 8.92 -2.70
N LEU A 39 2.28 9.18 -2.89
CA LEU A 39 1.45 8.45 -3.85
C LEU A 39 0.80 9.40 -4.84
N PRO A 40 0.63 8.96 -6.10
CA PRO A 40 -0.33 9.60 -6.98
C PRO A 40 -1.73 9.47 -6.37
N PRO A 41 -2.47 10.57 -6.17
CA PRO A 41 -3.74 10.53 -5.46
C PRO A 41 -4.91 10.00 -6.30
N HIS A 42 -4.70 9.81 -7.61
CA HIS A 42 -5.73 9.41 -8.57
C HIS A 42 -5.55 7.98 -9.09
N ASP A 43 -4.52 7.27 -8.63
CA ASP A 43 -4.22 5.92 -9.07
C ASP A 43 -4.45 4.93 -7.92
N ASP A 44 -4.89 3.72 -8.26
CA ASP A 44 -4.92 2.61 -7.31
C ASP A 44 -3.48 2.19 -6.97
N ILE A 45 -3.26 1.83 -5.72
CA ILE A 45 -1.94 1.42 -5.23
C ILE A 45 -2.03 0.17 -4.36
N PHE A 46 -1.02 -0.68 -4.49
CA PHE A 46 -0.82 -1.82 -3.61
C PHE A 46 0.26 -1.52 -2.58
N LEU A 47 -0.12 -1.62 -1.31
CA LEU A 47 0.80 -1.51 -0.19
C LEU A 47 1.11 -2.90 0.36
N ARG A 48 2.38 -3.30 0.31
CA ARG A 48 2.87 -4.51 0.98
C ARG A 48 3.69 -4.14 2.20
N LEU A 49 3.20 -4.53 3.36
CA LEU A 49 3.89 -4.35 4.63
C LEU A 49 4.83 -5.51 4.88
N GLY A 50 6.10 -5.19 5.12
CA GLY A 50 7.10 -6.14 5.57
C GLY A 50 7.31 -6.06 7.08
N ARG A 51 8.35 -6.72 7.55
CA ARG A 51 8.75 -6.74 8.97
C ARG A 51 9.40 -5.43 9.44
N THR A 52 10.11 -4.74 8.54
CA THR A 52 10.98 -3.59 8.88
C THR A 52 10.72 -2.35 8.02
N GLY A 53 9.70 -2.41 7.17
CA GLY A 53 9.35 -1.37 6.20
C GLY A 53 8.26 -1.86 5.27
N PHE A 54 7.93 -1.08 4.25
CA PHE A 54 6.89 -1.40 3.28
C PHE A 54 7.33 -1.12 1.85
N VAL A 55 6.56 -1.63 0.89
CA VAL A 55 6.72 -1.37 -0.53
C VAL A 55 5.39 -0.90 -1.10
N VAL A 56 5.45 0.09 -2.00
CA VAL A 56 4.33 0.56 -2.81
C VAL A 56 4.56 0.08 -4.24
N GLY A 57 3.52 -0.43 -4.88
CA GLY A 57 3.58 -0.82 -6.29
C GLY A 57 2.20 -0.78 -6.94
N GLU A 58 2.17 -1.01 -8.25
CA GLU A 58 0.95 -0.94 -9.05
C GLU A 58 0.17 -2.27 -9.09
N ASP A 59 0.75 -3.41 -8.67
CA ASP A 59 -0.02 -4.67 -8.71
C ASP A 59 0.47 -5.84 -7.82
N GLN A 60 -0.52 -6.62 -7.37
CA GLN A 60 -0.43 -8.07 -7.10
C GLN A 60 -1.71 -8.73 -7.66
N LEU A 61 -1.97 -8.65 -8.97
CA LEU A 61 -2.81 -9.64 -9.62
C LEU A 61 -2.10 -11.00 -9.48
N PRO A 62 -2.76 -12.05 -8.94
CA PRO A 62 -2.23 -13.39 -9.09
C PRO A 62 -2.09 -13.63 -10.59
N SER A 63 -0.88 -13.90 -11.06
CA SER A 63 -0.67 -14.42 -12.39
C SER A 63 -1.45 -15.73 -12.43
N ILE A 64 -2.62 -15.72 -13.09
CA ILE A 64 -3.29 -16.95 -13.45
C ILE A 64 -2.30 -17.65 -14.37
N GLN A 65 -1.57 -18.63 -13.82
CA GLN A 65 -0.78 -19.53 -14.63
C GLN A 65 -1.75 -20.16 -15.62
N SER A 66 -1.62 -19.76 -16.89
CA SER A 66 -2.35 -20.35 -17.98
C SER A 66 -1.92 -21.82 -18.03
N VAL A 67 -2.79 -22.69 -17.51
CA VAL A 67 -2.70 -24.12 -17.75
C VAL A 67 -2.93 -24.31 -19.24
N ARG A 68 -1.87 -24.65 -19.95
CA ARG A 68 -1.91 -25.37 -21.22
C ARG A 68 -1.13 -26.66 -21.07
#